data_AF-A0A838EES1-F1
#
_entry.id   AF-A0A838EES1-F1
#
_cell.length_a   1.000
_cell.length_b   1.000
_cell.length_c   1.000
_cell.angle_alpha   90.00
_cell.angle_beta   90.00
_cell.angle_gamma   90.00
#
_symmetry.space_group_name_H-M   'P 1'
#
loop_
_entity.id
_entity.type
_entity.pdbx_description
1 polymer ?
#
loop_
_entity_poly.entity_id
_entity_poly.type
_entity_poly.pdbx_seq_one_letter_code
_entity_poly.pdbx_strand_id
1 'polypeptide(L)' 'MSQATPTHNTGRAAITESHVWQVYARRKYDEPLYEVGNVMADDVELAKVYAQSIFDEFSWIEMVIIPRETIVTVIAS' A
#
# COMPACT_ATOMS: atom_id res chain seq x y z
N MET A 1 -14.99 -39.98 31.57
CA MET A 1 -15.68 -38.80 30.99
C MET A 1 -14.62 -37.94 30.33
N SER A 2 -14.42 -38.09 29.03
CA SER A 2 -13.53 -37.23 28.24
C SER A 2 -14.24 -35.91 27.97
N GLN A 3 -13.56 -34.79 28.19
CA GLN A 3 -13.83 -33.59 27.42
C GLN A 3 -12.52 -33.17 26.77
N ALA A 4 -12.51 -33.31 25.45
CA ALA A 4 -11.49 -32.79 24.57
C ALA A 4 -11.59 -31.26 24.59
N THR A 5 -10.48 -30.60 24.89
CA THR A 5 -10.28 -29.18 24.64
C THR A 5 -10.48 -28.89 23.14
N PRO A 6 -11.16 -27.80 22.76
CA PRO A 6 -11.28 -27.43 21.37
C PRO A 6 -9.91 -27.02 20.84
N THR A 7 -9.36 -27.87 19.97
CA THR A 7 -8.28 -27.54 19.05
C THR A 7 -8.65 -26.25 18.32
N HIS A 8 -7.91 -25.17 18.55
CA HIS A 8 -8.05 -23.96 17.73
C HIS A 8 -7.73 -24.35 16.28
N ASN A 9 -8.78 -24.38 15.48
CA ASN A 9 -8.80 -24.84 14.11
C ASN A 9 -8.01 -23.86 13.22
N THR A 10 -6.76 -24.20 12.92
CA THR A 10 -5.98 -23.63 11.82
C THR A 10 -6.70 -23.95 10.50
N GLY A 11 -7.52 -23.01 10.00
CA GLY A 11 -8.41 -23.36 8.88
C GLY A 11 -9.22 -22.23 8.24
N ARG A 12 -8.72 -20.99 8.23
CA ARG A 12 -9.11 -20.01 7.20
C ARG A 12 -7.84 -19.34 6.74
N ALA A 13 -7.53 -19.50 5.46
CA ALA A 13 -6.39 -18.88 4.80
C ALA A 13 -6.23 -17.43 5.31
N ALA A 14 -5.04 -17.08 5.77
CA ALA A 14 -4.59 -15.71 5.63
C ALA A 14 -4.58 -15.47 4.12
N ILE A 15 -5.72 -15.07 3.56
CA ILE A 15 -5.70 -14.14 2.45
C ILE A 15 -4.74 -13.06 2.92
N THR A 16 -3.55 -12.99 2.34
CA THR A 16 -2.69 -11.83 2.54
C THR A 16 -3.55 -10.67 2.05
N GLU A 17 -4.12 -9.93 2.99
CA GLU A 17 -4.90 -8.74 2.72
C GLU A 17 -3.90 -7.76 2.08
N SER A 18 -3.84 -7.76 0.75
CA SER A 18 -2.96 -6.87 0.02
C SER A 18 -3.41 -5.44 0.32
N HIS A 19 -2.53 -4.64 0.92
CA HIS A 19 -2.85 -3.26 1.27
C HIS A 19 -2.77 -2.40 0.01
N VAL A 20 -3.67 -1.43 -0.10
CA VAL A 20 -3.62 -0.43 -1.17
C VAL A 20 -2.72 0.71 -0.74
N TRP A 21 -1.74 1.04 -1.57
CA TRP A 21 -0.78 2.12 -1.35
C TRP A 21 -0.95 3.18 -2.43
N GLN A 22 -1.22 4.42 -2.02
CA GLN A 22 -1.24 5.55 -2.91
C GLN A 22 0.19 6.01 -3.21
N VAL A 23 0.49 6.28 -4.47
CA VAL A 23 1.81 6.69 -4.95
C VAL A 23 1.77 8.14 -5.43
N TYR A 24 2.70 8.92 -4.93
CA TYR A 24 2.95 10.30 -5.34
C TYR A 24 4.37 10.43 -5.87
N ALA A 25 4.60 11.26 -6.89
CA ALA A 25 5.92 11.47 -7.44
C ALA A 25 6.12 12.89 -7.98
N ARG A 26 7.39 13.29 -8.09
CA ARG A 26 7.82 14.53 -8.73
C ARG A 26 9.15 14.37 -9.46
N ARG A 27 9.32 15.16 -10.51
CA ARG A 27 10.46 15.23 -11.44
C ARG A 27 11.40 16.39 -11.14
N LYS A 28 10.94 17.39 -10.39
CA LYS A 28 11.74 18.54 -9.95
C LYS A 28 11.46 18.88 -8.48
N TYR A 29 12.42 19.50 -7.80
CA TYR A 29 12.25 19.83 -6.38
C TYR A 29 11.33 21.04 -6.16
N ASP A 30 11.12 21.86 -7.20
CA ASP A 30 10.29 23.07 -7.20
C ASP A 30 8.83 22.80 -7.61
N GLU A 31 8.49 21.56 -8.02
CA GLU A 31 7.11 21.16 -8.31
C GLU A 31 6.49 20.37 -7.14
N PRO A 32 5.15 20.43 -6.99
CA PRO A 32 4.47 19.65 -5.96
C PRO A 32 4.54 18.14 -6.25
N LEU A 33 4.28 17.33 -5.21
CA LEU A 33 4.06 15.91 -5.39
C LEU A 33 2.70 15.69 -6.07
N TYR A 34 2.71 14.97 -7.20
CA TYR A 34 1.50 14.62 -7.93
C TYR A 34 1.10 13.18 -7.63
N GLU A 35 -0.19 12.92 -7.50
CA GLU A 35 -0.72 11.55 -7.44
C GLU A 35 -0.52 10.88 -8.81
N VAL A 36 0.25 9.79 -8.84
CA VAL A 36 0.54 9.06 -10.08
C VAL A 36 -0.27 7.77 -10.21
N GLY A 37 -0.73 7.22 -9.09
CA GLY A 37 -1.56 6.02 -9.07
C GLY A 37 -1.47 5.29 -7.74
N ASN A 38 -1.87 4.02 -7.73
CA ASN A 38 -1.81 3.16 -6.55
C ASN A 38 -1.26 1.77 -6.89
N VAL A 39 -0.76 1.07 -5.88
CA VAL A 39 -0.29 -0.32 -5.96
C VAL A 39 -0.90 -1.16 -4.85
N MET A 40 -1.08 -2.46 -5.10
CA MET A 40 -1.47 -3.43 -4.07
C MET A 40 -0.26 -4.22 -3.65
N ALA A 41 0.05 -4.23 -2.35
CA ALA A 41 1.19 -4.94 -1.80
C ALA A 41 0.96 -5.33 -0.34
N ASP A 42 1.50 -6.47 0.05
CA ASP A 42 1.34 -7.03 1.39
C ASP A 42 2.11 -6.22 2.45
N ASP A 43 3.24 -5.62 2.07
CA ASP A 43 4.08 -4.79 2.94
C ASP A 43 4.71 -3.59 2.21
N VAL A 44 5.37 -2.72 2.98
CA VAL A 44 5.98 -1.47 2.51
C VAL A 44 7.16 -1.69 1.56
N GLU A 45 7.95 -2.75 1.74
CA GLU A 45 9.12 -3.01 0.90
C GLU A 45 8.69 -3.50 -0.48
N LEU A 46 7.68 -4.37 -0.53
CA LEU A 46 7.06 -4.80 -1.78
C LEU A 46 6.36 -3.64 -2.49
N ALA A 47 5.66 -2.77 -1.73
CA ALA A 47 5.02 -1.58 -2.28
C ALA A 47 6.03 -0.64 -2.95
N LYS A 48 7.23 -0.46 -2.36
CA LYS A 48 8.31 0.35 -2.97
C LYS A 48 8.76 -0.25 -4.31
N VAL A 49 9.00 -1.56 -4.35
CA VAL A 49 9.45 -2.26 -5.57
C VAL A 49 8.39 -2.14 -6.66
N TYR A 50 7.11 -2.36 -6.33
CA TYR A 50 6.01 -2.23 -7.29
C TYR A 50 5.86 -0.80 -7.78
N ALA A 51 5.90 0.19 -6.89
CA ALA A 51 5.83 1.60 -7.29
C ALA A 51 6.96 1.97 -8.25
N GLN A 52 8.21 1.58 -7.94
CA GLN A 52 9.36 1.84 -8.80
C GLN A 52 9.27 1.13 -10.15
N SER A 53 8.72 -0.08 -10.17
CA SER A 53 8.66 -0.91 -11.39
C SER A 53 7.48 -0.54 -12.30
N ILE A 54 6.36 -0.10 -11.74
CA ILE A 54 5.14 0.24 -12.49
C ILE A 54 5.20 1.68 -13.01
N PHE A 55 5.79 2.60 -12.24
CA PHE A 55 5.84 4.02 -12.57
C PHE A 55 7.23 4.47 -13.06
N ASP A 56 7.95 3.60 -13.78
CA ASP A 56 9.32 3.86 -14.27
C ASP A 56 9.38 4.76 -15.52
N GLU A 57 8.22 5.15 -16.07
CA GLU A 57 8.09 5.90 -17.33
C GLU A 57 8.77 7.29 -17.32
N PHE A 58 8.96 7.87 -16.14
CA PHE A 58 9.62 9.17 -15.98
C PHE A 58 10.81 9.08 -15.04
N SER A 59 11.80 9.96 -15.24
CA SER A 59 12.91 10.14 -14.30
C SER A 59 12.47 10.88 -13.04
N TRP A 60 11.68 10.21 -12.20
CA TRP A 60 11.25 10.74 -10.91
C TRP A 60 12.46 10.95 -10.00
N ILE A 61 12.55 12.13 -9.39
CA ILE A 61 13.60 12.43 -8.41
C ILE A 61 13.19 12.04 -6.99
N GLU A 62 11.88 11.90 -6.77
CA GLU A 62 11.29 11.51 -5.50
C GLU A 62 9.96 10.79 -5.76
N MET A 63 9.76 9.70 -5.03
CA MET A 63 8.50 8.96 -4.96
C MET A 63 8.14 8.73 -3.50
N VAL A 64 6.87 8.92 -3.17
CA VAL A 64 6.30 8.74 -1.84
C VAL A 64 5.14 7.77 -1.93
N ILE A 65 5.12 6.77 -1.05
CA ILE A 65 4.02 5.82 -0.91
C ILE A 65 3.30 6.02 0.42
N ILE A 66 1.98 5.98 0.41
CA ILE A 66 1.13 6.23 1.57
C ILE A 66 0.09 5.09 1.66
N PRO A 67 -0.04 4.38 2.80
CA PRO A 67 -1.10 3.40 2.95
C PRO A 67 -2.47 4.08 2.85
N ARG A 68 -3.35 3.56 2.00
CA ARG A 68 -4.66 4.18 1.73
C ARG A 68 -5.53 4.33 2.98
N GLU A 69 -5.38 3.42 3.94
CA GLU A 69 -6.08 3.44 5.23
C GLU A 69 -5.69 4.64 6.12
N THR A 70 -4.57 5.29 5.85
CA THR A 70 -4.10 6.46 6.61
C THR A 70 -4.60 7.79 6.02
N ILE A 71 -5.25 7.76 4.86
CA ILE A 71 -5.70 8.97 4.15
C ILE A 71 -7.06 9.40 4.71
N VAL A 72 -7.12 10.63 5.21
CA VAL A 72 -8.35 11.24 5.74
C VAL A 72 -8.78 12.38 4.81
N THR A 73 -9.94 12.21 4.17
CA THR A 73 -10.51 13.22 3.27
C THR A 73 -11.39 14.20 4.02
N VAL A 74 -11.19 15.49 3.79
CA VAL A 74 -12.07 16.57 4.28
C VAL A 74 -12.85 17.14 3.10
N ILE A 75 -14.18 17.15 3.20
CA ILE A 75 -15.08 17.69 2.17
C ILE A 75 -15.58 19.05 2.67
N ALA A 76 -15.40 20.10 1.86
CA ALA A 76 -15.91 21.43 2.18
C ALA A 76 -17.45 21.44 2.15
N SER A 77 -18.06 22.13 3.13
CA SER A 77 -19.50 22.36 3.24
C SER A 77 -19.96 23.56 2.42
#